data_AF-A0A5R9J5P1-F1
#
_entry.id   AF-A0A5R9J5P1-F1
#
_cell.length_a   1.000
_cell.length_b   1.000
_cell.length_c   1.000
_cell.angle_alpha   90.00
_cell.angle_beta   90.00
_cell.angle_gamma   90.00
#
_symmetry.space_group_name_H-M   'P 1'
#
loop_
_entity.id
_entity.type
_entity.pdbx_description
1 polymer ?
#
loop_
_entity_poly.entity_id
_entity_poly.type
_entity_poly.pdbx_seq_one_letter_code
_entity_poly.pdbx_strand_id
1 'polypeptide(L)'
;MRRIGLAAFLLLPWVSLSTHAAAAGPASPEALAQTIRNGLEHRDLVLLESLFNWDGASPVKHRIVAYELRRCFGLHVQAATAEAIGPDAVAAITQSGRFRLNMDISARVRVTFTDADGLDPLAFLAGRTADGYRIALINPTTPTRGQ
;
A
#
# COMPACT_ATOMS: atom_id res chain seq x y z
N MET A 1 14.92 23.59 65.62
CA MET A 1 14.92 23.84 64.16
C MET A 1 15.68 22.72 63.47
N ARG A 2 15.00 21.91 62.65
CA ARG A 2 15.56 21.16 61.49
C ARG A 2 14.42 20.38 60.85
N ARG A 3 13.91 20.88 59.72
CA ARG A 3 12.93 20.20 58.86
C ARG A 3 13.72 19.25 57.94
N ILE A 4 13.46 17.96 58.02
CA ILE A 4 13.98 16.97 57.07
C ILE A 4 12.92 16.84 55.98
N GLY A 5 13.23 17.40 54.81
CA GLY A 5 12.37 17.37 53.63
C GLY A 5 12.40 16.01 52.97
N LEU A 6 11.23 15.41 52.83
CA LEU A 6 10.92 14.27 51.97
C LEU A 6 11.12 14.70 50.51
N ALA A 7 11.98 14.02 49.75
CA ALA A 7 12.03 14.15 48.30
C ALA A 7 11.80 12.76 47.68
N ALA A 8 10.53 12.44 47.44
CA ALA A 8 10.13 11.28 46.64
C ALA A 8 10.21 11.68 45.17
N PHE A 9 11.25 11.21 44.48
CA PHE A 9 11.41 11.38 43.03
C PHE A 9 10.57 10.31 42.33
N LEU A 10 9.34 10.67 41.94
CA LEU A 10 8.47 9.84 41.10
C LEU A 10 8.94 9.92 39.65
N LEU A 11 9.70 8.92 39.21
CA LEU A 11 9.99 8.67 37.79
C LEU A 11 8.75 8.02 37.15
N LEU A 12 7.89 8.82 36.54
CA LEU A 12 6.87 8.32 35.61
C LEU A 12 7.55 8.00 34.27
N PRO A 13 7.48 6.75 33.76
CA PRO A 13 7.91 6.47 32.41
C PRO A 13 6.95 7.16 31.43
N TRP A 14 7.51 8.01 30.58
CA TRP A 14 6.83 8.62 29.46
C TRP A 14 6.48 7.50 28.47
N VAL A 15 5.28 6.91 28.62
CA VAL A 15 4.73 6.04 27.60
C VAL A 15 4.26 6.97 26.48
N SER A 16 5.10 7.15 25.47
CA SER A 16 4.69 7.75 24.21
C SER A 16 3.70 6.80 23.54
N LEU A 17 2.40 6.99 23.80
CA LEU A 17 1.36 6.44 22.96
C LEU A 17 1.43 7.16 21.62
N SER A 18 2.18 6.59 20.67
CA SER A 18 2.05 6.93 19.26
C SER A 18 0.65 6.54 18.81
N THR A 19 -0.27 7.50 18.92
CA THR A 19 -1.61 7.38 18.36
C THR A 19 -1.43 7.46 16.85
N HIS A 20 -1.42 6.32 16.18
CA HIS A 20 -1.40 6.24 14.72
C HIS A 20 -2.78 6.68 14.24
N ALA A 21 -3.01 8.00 14.15
CA ALA A 21 -4.09 8.54 13.35
C ALA A 21 -3.94 7.90 11.97
N ALA A 22 -4.95 7.17 11.51
CA ALA A 22 -4.96 6.60 10.17
C ALA A 22 -4.75 7.77 9.21
N ALA A 23 -3.51 7.91 8.73
CA ALA A 23 -3.13 9.04 7.90
C ALA A 23 -4.01 8.97 6.66
N ALA A 24 -4.67 10.09 6.34
CA ALA A 24 -5.37 10.23 5.07
C ALA A 24 -4.41 9.78 3.97
N GLY A 25 -4.86 8.82 3.17
CA GLY A 25 -4.12 8.30 2.03
C GLY A 25 -3.86 9.39 0.99
N PRO A 26 -3.02 9.10 -0.02
CA PRO A 26 -2.64 10.07 -1.03
C PRO A 26 -3.85 10.72 -1.72
N ALA A 27 -3.83 12.03 -1.89
CA ALA A 27 -4.97 12.80 -2.40
C ALA A 27 -5.21 12.66 -3.91
N SER A 28 -4.19 12.24 -4.67
CA SER A 28 -4.24 12.03 -6.12
C SER A 28 -3.44 10.79 -6.55
N PRO A 29 -3.63 10.29 -7.79
CA PRO A 29 -2.81 9.21 -8.34
C PRO A 29 -1.32 9.55 -8.38
N GLU A 30 -0.96 10.79 -8.66
CA GLU A 30 0.43 11.26 -8.68
C GLU A 30 1.02 11.27 -7.27
N ALA A 31 0.24 11.72 -6.28
CA ALA A 31 0.65 11.64 -4.87
C ALA A 31 0.84 10.17 -4.44
N LEU A 32 0.00 9.24 -4.92
CA LEU A 32 0.18 7.81 -4.69
C LEU A 32 1.48 7.30 -5.33
N ALA A 33 1.76 7.67 -6.58
CA ALA A 33 3.01 7.30 -7.26
C ALA A 33 4.26 7.79 -6.50
N GLN A 34 4.23 9.04 -6.00
CA GLN A 34 5.31 9.58 -5.17
C GLN A 34 5.44 8.85 -3.83
N THR A 35 4.31 8.47 -3.21
CA THR A 35 4.32 7.73 -1.95
C THR A 35 4.90 6.33 -2.13
N ILE A 36 4.56 5.65 -3.24
CA ILE A 36 5.12 4.34 -3.61
C ILE A 36 6.62 4.46 -3.84
N ARG A 37 7.06 5.46 -4.62
CA ARG A 37 8.48 5.74 -4.86
C ARG A 37 9.22 5.89 -3.53
N ASN A 38 8.71 6.75 -2.65
CA ASN A 38 9.30 7.03 -1.35
C ASN A 38 9.41 5.75 -0.49
N GLY A 39 8.35 4.95 -0.44
CA GLY A 39 8.35 3.68 0.30
C GLY A 39 9.35 2.66 -0.24
N LEU A 40 9.52 2.57 -1.57
CA LEU A 40 10.51 1.68 -2.18
C LEU A 40 11.94 2.15 -1.91
N GLU A 41 12.22 3.45 -2.06
CA GLU A 41 13.55 4.03 -1.83
C GLU A 41 13.99 3.90 -0.36
N HIS A 42 13.06 4.07 0.59
CA HIS A 42 13.33 3.96 2.02
C HIS A 42 13.09 2.55 2.59
N ARG A 43 12.73 1.58 1.75
CA ARG A 43 12.42 0.20 2.16
C ARG A 43 11.34 0.13 3.25
N ASP A 44 10.41 1.06 3.22
CA ASP A 44 9.33 1.19 4.19
C ASP A 44 8.15 0.30 3.78
N LEU A 45 8.22 -0.96 4.21
CA LEU A 45 7.18 -1.92 3.91
C LEU A 45 5.85 -1.54 4.57
N VAL A 46 5.87 -0.97 5.77
CA VAL A 46 4.64 -0.63 6.51
C VAL A 46 3.88 0.46 5.75
N LEU A 47 4.59 1.48 5.28
CA LEU A 47 4.01 2.50 4.40
C LEU A 47 3.44 1.87 3.14
N LEU A 48 4.21 1.05 2.42
CA LEU A 48 3.76 0.44 1.16
C LEU A 48 2.53 -0.45 1.36
N GLU A 49 2.50 -1.28 2.40
CA GLU A 49 1.36 -2.13 2.72
C GLU A 49 0.12 -1.30 3.08
N SER A 50 0.27 -0.15 3.75
CA SER A 50 -0.85 0.75 4.07
C SER A 50 -1.54 1.37 2.85
N LEU A 51 -0.90 1.35 1.68
CA LEU A 51 -1.47 1.89 0.44
C LEU A 51 -2.48 0.95 -0.19
N PHE A 52 -2.47 -0.33 0.15
CA PHE A 52 -3.39 -1.32 -0.42
C PHE A 52 -4.75 -1.26 0.25
N ASN A 53 -5.81 -1.41 -0.54
CA ASN A 53 -7.11 -1.77 -0.01
C ASN A 53 -7.09 -3.25 0.34
N TRP A 54 -7.05 -3.59 1.62
CA TRP A 54 -7.01 -4.97 2.10
C TRP A 54 -8.39 -5.63 2.23
N ASP A 55 -9.47 -4.93 1.88
CA ASP A 55 -10.80 -5.49 1.97
C ASP A 55 -10.93 -6.78 1.14
N GLY A 56 -11.47 -7.82 1.78
CA GLY A 56 -11.60 -9.17 1.22
C GLY A 56 -10.28 -9.90 0.92
N ALA A 57 -9.11 -9.40 1.33
CA ALA A 57 -7.83 -10.05 1.09
C ALA A 57 -7.59 -11.24 2.04
N SER A 58 -7.05 -12.34 1.52
CA SER A 58 -6.64 -13.46 2.35
C SER A 58 -5.27 -13.22 3.00
N PRO A 59 -4.94 -13.88 4.13
CA PRO A 59 -3.60 -13.81 4.72
C PRO A 59 -2.49 -14.23 3.76
N VAL A 60 -2.78 -15.15 2.84
CA VAL A 60 -1.84 -15.58 1.80
C VAL A 60 -1.59 -14.45 0.79
N LYS A 61 -2.63 -13.73 0.38
CA LYS A 61 -2.50 -12.57 -0.52
C LYS A 61 -1.61 -11.50 0.10
N HIS A 62 -1.78 -11.23 1.40
CA HIS A 62 -0.93 -10.30 2.14
C HIS A 62 0.55 -10.72 2.09
N ARG A 63 0.85 -12.00 2.33
CA ARG A 63 2.22 -12.55 2.24
C ARG A 63 2.82 -12.41 0.83
N ILE A 64 2.03 -12.67 -0.21
CA ILE A 64 2.47 -12.53 -1.61
C ILE A 64 2.82 -11.08 -1.91
N VAL A 65 1.92 -10.13 -1.60
CA VAL A 65 2.17 -8.70 -1.82
C VAL A 65 3.43 -8.25 -1.07
N ALA A 66 3.54 -8.62 0.21
CA ALA A 66 4.69 -8.27 1.04
C ALA A 66 6.00 -8.86 0.49
N TYR A 67 5.97 -10.04 -0.12
CA TYR A 67 7.12 -10.65 -0.78
C TYR A 67 7.50 -9.88 -2.05
N GLU A 68 6.54 -9.58 -2.92
CA GLU A 68 6.78 -8.82 -4.16
C GLU A 68 7.35 -7.42 -3.88
N LEU A 69 6.84 -6.72 -2.86
CA LEU A 69 7.36 -5.42 -2.45
C LEU A 69 8.81 -5.52 -1.97
N ARG A 70 9.11 -6.51 -1.11
CA ARG A 70 10.48 -6.72 -0.60
C ARG A 70 11.48 -7.06 -1.69
N ARG A 71 11.08 -7.78 -2.73
CA ARG A 71 11.94 -8.08 -3.89
C ARG A 71 12.43 -6.82 -4.61
N CYS A 72 11.69 -5.73 -4.49
CA CYS A 72 12.03 -4.46 -5.14
C CYS A 72 12.92 -3.57 -4.26
N PHE A 73 13.15 -3.94 -2.99
CA PHE A 73 14.01 -3.16 -2.10
C PHE A 73 15.47 -3.26 -2.52
N GLY A 74 16.12 -2.10 -2.57
CA GLY A 74 17.50 -1.97 -3.03
C GLY A 74 17.63 -1.72 -4.54
N LEU A 75 16.55 -1.85 -5.30
CA LEU A 75 16.52 -1.39 -6.70
C LEU A 75 16.40 0.13 -6.77
N HIS A 76 17.11 0.75 -7.71
CA HIS A 76 16.99 2.18 -7.92
C HIS A 76 15.73 2.52 -8.72
N VAL A 77 14.81 3.27 -8.13
CA VAL A 77 13.58 3.72 -8.80
C VAL A 77 13.92 4.78 -9.83
N GLN A 78 13.81 4.42 -11.10
CA GLN A 78 14.02 5.35 -12.22
C GLN A 78 12.84 6.31 -12.33
N ALA A 79 11.61 5.76 -12.40
CA ALA A 79 10.39 6.54 -12.52
C ALA A 79 9.23 5.89 -11.77
N ALA A 80 8.32 6.73 -11.27
CA ALA A 80 7.01 6.33 -10.77
C ALA A 80 5.98 7.30 -11.37
N THR A 81 5.13 6.79 -12.26
CA THR A 81 4.16 7.61 -13.00
C THR A 81 2.74 7.10 -12.78
N ALA A 82 1.77 8.01 -12.79
CA ALA A 82 0.37 7.69 -12.74
C ALA A 82 -0.30 8.04 -14.07
N GLU A 83 -1.16 7.14 -14.54
CA GLU A 83 -1.91 7.27 -15.80
C GLU A 83 -3.38 6.97 -15.55
N ALA A 84 -4.28 7.70 -16.20
CA ALA A 84 -5.71 7.38 -16.14
C ALA A 84 -5.97 6.03 -16.83
N ILE A 85 -6.84 5.22 -16.23
CA ILE A 85 -7.32 3.98 -16.84
C ILE A 85 -8.68 4.22 -17.49
N GLY A 86 -8.79 3.88 -18.77
CA GLY A 86 -10.06 3.85 -19.48
C GLY A 86 -10.92 2.63 -19.09
N PRO A 87 -12.26 2.70 -19.28
CA PRO A 87 -13.19 1.64 -18.90
C PRO A 87 -12.88 0.30 -19.57
N ASP A 88 -12.38 0.30 -20.81
CA ASP A 88 -12.04 -0.91 -21.56
C ASP A 88 -10.93 -1.73 -20.89
N ALA A 89 -9.94 -1.06 -20.30
CA ALA A 89 -8.85 -1.73 -19.59
C ALA A 89 -9.32 -2.36 -18.27
N VAL A 90 -10.32 -1.76 -17.62
CA VAL A 90 -10.99 -2.37 -16.45
C VAL A 90 -11.75 -3.62 -16.88
N ALA A 91 -12.52 -3.52 -17.96
CA ALA A 91 -13.30 -4.62 -18.48
C ALA A 91 -12.42 -5.82 -18.84
N ALA A 92 -11.27 -5.59 -19.50
CA ALA A 92 -10.32 -6.65 -19.86
C ALA A 92 -9.81 -7.46 -18.66
N ILE A 93 -9.64 -6.83 -17.48
CA ILE A 93 -9.19 -7.52 -16.25
C ILE A 93 -10.27 -8.47 -15.73
N THR A 94 -11.53 -8.03 -15.80
CA THR A 94 -12.68 -8.76 -15.22
C THR A 94 -13.39 -9.69 -16.22
N GLN A 95 -13.14 -9.54 -17.52
CA GLN A 95 -13.90 -10.19 -18.60
C GLN A 95 -13.94 -11.72 -18.49
N SER A 96 -12.85 -12.33 -18.01
CA SER A 96 -12.78 -13.79 -17.83
C SER A 96 -13.69 -14.33 -16.72
N GLY A 97 -14.23 -13.46 -15.87
CA GLY A 97 -14.99 -13.85 -14.67
C GLY A 97 -14.17 -14.57 -13.60
N ARG A 98 -12.87 -14.83 -13.84
CA ARG A 98 -11.95 -15.51 -12.93
C ARG A 98 -11.40 -14.60 -11.84
N PHE A 99 -11.42 -13.30 -12.09
CA PHE A 99 -10.85 -12.30 -11.21
C PHE A 99 -11.84 -11.17 -10.95
N ARG A 100 -11.82 -10.65 -9.74
CA ARG A 100 -12.55 -9.45 -9.33
C ARG A 100 -11.59 -8.45 -8.70
N LEU A 101 -11.87 -7.18 -8.92
CA LEU A 101 -11.26 -6.09 -8.17
C LEU A 101 -12.00 -5.92 -6.85
N ASN A 102 -11.30 -5.54 -5.79
CA ASN A 102 -11.92 -5.26 -4.48
C ASN A 102 -12.31 -3.77 -4.29
N MET A 103 -12.14 -2.95 -5.32
CA MET A 103 -12.60 -1.57 -5.39
C MET A 103 -12.64 -1.11 -6.84
N ASP A 104 -13.35 -0.01 -7.09
CA ASP A 104 -13.33 0.66 -8.39
C ASP A 104 -11.95 1.25 -8.66
N ILE A 105 -11.50 1.16 -9.91
CA ILE A 105 -10.19 1.65 -10.35
C ILE A 105 -10.36 2.79 -11.35
N SER A 106 -9.49 3.79 -11.26
CA SER A 106 -9.48 4.97 -12.15
C SER A 106 -8.07 5.32 -12.66
N ALA A 107 -7.02 4.73 -12.07
CA ALA A 107 -5.65 5.00 -12.47
C ALA A 107 -4.78 3.73 -12.44
N ARG A 108 -3.68 3.78 -13.19
CA ARG A 108 -2.55 2.87 -13.12
C ARG A 108 -1.35 3.63 -12.57
N VAL A 109 -0.64 3.07 -11.60
CA VAL A 109 0.68 3.55 -11.22
C VAL A 109 1.73 2.58 -11.74
N ARG A 110 2.68 3.07 -12.54
CA ARG A 110 3.79 2.29 -13.08
C ARG A 110 5.10 2.71 -12.43
N VAL A 111 5.88 1.75 -11.99
CA VAL A 111 7.22 1.97 -11.43
C VAL A 111 8.24 1.22 -12.28
N THR A 112 9.27 1.95 -12.74
CA THR A 112 10.42 1.37 -13.46
C THR A 112 11.68 1.53 -12.64
N PHE A 113 12.61 0.60 -12.80
CA PHE A 113 13.88 0.59 -12.10
C PHE A 113 15.04 0.62 -13.10
N THR A 114 16.15 1.25 -12.73
CA THR A 114 17.35 1.32 -13.58
C THR A 114 18.09 -0.02 -13.60
N ASP A 115 18.16 -0.70 -12.45
CA ASP A 115 18.96 -1.92 -12.24
C ASP A 115 18.09 -3.17 -12.13
N ALA A 116 16.95 -3.19 -12.84
CA ALA A 116 16.03 -4.32 -12.86
C ALA A 116 16.55 -5.43 -13.79
N ASP A 117 17.59 -6.15 -13.37
CA ASP A 117 18.10 -7.34 -14.06
C ASP A 117 16.97 -8.38 -14.27
N GLY A 118 16.27 -8.27 -15.41
CA GLY A 118 15.14 -9.13 -15.77
C GLY A 118 13.87 -8.93 -14.93
N LEU A 119 13.75 -7.83 -14.18
CA LEU A 119 12.56 -7.56 -13.36
C LEU A 119 11.58 -6.66 -14.14
N ASP A 120 10.34 -7.14 -14.33
CA ASP A 120 9.31 -6.35 -15.00
C ASP A 120 8.95 -5.09 -14.18
N PRO A 121 8.57 -3.98 -14.85
CA PRO A 121 8.01 -2.82 -14.17
C PRO A 121 6.83 -3.20 -13.28
N LEU A 122 6.79 -2.65 -12.06
CA LEU A 122 5.62 -2.81 -11.21
C LEU A 122 4.48 -1.97 -11.77
N ALA A 123 3.29 -2.57 -11.84
CA ALA A 123 2.06 -1.88 -12.19
C ALA A 123 1.02 -2.11 -11.10
N PHE A 124 0.53 -1.02 -10.52
CA PHE A 124 -0.52 -1.01 -9.52
C PHE A 124 -1.79 -0.42 -10.13
N LEU A 125 -2.93 -1.02 -9.83
CA LEU A 125 -4.24 -0.44 -10.15
C LEU A 125 -4.70 0.36 -8.95
N ALA A 126 -5.16 1.58 -9.17
CA ALA A 126 -5.51 2.49 -8.10
C ALA A 126 -6.90 3.08 -8.29
N GLY A 127 -7.56 3.35 -7.17
CA GLY A 127 -8.86 4.01 -7.14
C GLY A 127 -9.02 4.86 -5.89
N ARG A 128 -10.10 5.64 -5.84
CA ARG A 128 -10.37 6.55 -4.74
C ARG A 128 -11.29 5.90 -3.71
N THR A 129 -10.91 6.01 -2.45
CA THR A 129 -11.70 5.65 -1.26
C THR A 129 -12.06 6.91 -0.48
N ALA A 130 -12.83 6.77 0.59
CA ALA A 130 -13.11 7.87 1.52
C ALA A 130 -11.82 8.47 2.12
N ASP A 131 -10.82 7.62 2.34
CA ASP A 131 -9.56 8.01 2.96
C ASP A 131 -8.50 8.47 1.94
N GLY A 132 -8.81 8.54 0.64
CA GLY A 132 -7.85 8.88 -0.43
C GLY A 132 -7.61 7.74 -1.42
N TYR A 133 -6.58 7.87 -2.25
CA TYR A 133 -6.24 6.85 -3.24
C TYR A 133 -5.61 5.61 -2.59
N ARG A 134 -6.07 4.43 -3.01
CA ARG A 134 -5.57 3.12 -2.58
C ARG A 134 -5.29 2.23 -3.77
N ILE A 135 -4.41 1.25 -3.56
CA ILE A 135 -4.08 0.21 -4.53
C ILE A 135 -5.11 -0.91 -4.43
N ALA A 136 -5.76 -1.22 -5.54
CA ALA A 136 -6.71 -2.32 -5.65
C ALA A 136 -6.00 -3.68 -5.66
N LEU A 137 -6.63 -4.68 -5.08
CA LEU A 137 -6.21 -6.07 -5.16
C LEU A 137 -7.06 -6.82 -6.18
N ILE A 138 -6.39 -7.60 -7.03
CA ILE A 138 -7.03 -8.58 -7.91
C ILE A 138 -7.18 -9.88 -7.14
N ASN A 139 -8.42 -10.26 -6.86
CA ASN A 139 -8.77 -11.45 -6.12
C ASN A 139 -9.40 -12.49 -7.05
N PRO A 140 -9.15 -13.79 -6.87
CA PRO A 140 -9.89 -14.81 -7.59
C PRO A 140 -11.38 -14.71 -7.23
N THR A 141 -12.25 -14.92 -8.20
CA THR A 141 -13.66 -15.19 -7.91
C THR A 141 -13.76 -16.57 -7.30
N THR A 142 -14.48 -16.71 -6.19
CA THR A 142 -14.81 -18.02 -5.66
C THR A 142 -15.71 -18.71 -6.69
N PRO A 143 -15.35 -19.89 -7.23
CA PRO A 143 -16.26 -20.61 -8.11
C PRO A 143 -17.51 -20.96 -7.32
N THR A 144 -18.68 -20.62 -7.84
CA THR A 144 -19.95 -21.11 -7.33
C THR A 144 -19.93 -22.63 -7.46
N ARG A 145 -19.78 -23.37 -6.35
CA ARG A 145 -20.00 -24.83 -6.38
C ARG A 145 -21.48 -25.05 -6.69
N GLY A 146 -21.77 -25.46 -7.92
CA GLY A 146 -23.08 -25.94 -8.36
C GLY A 146 -23.84 -24.93 -9.23
N GLN A 147 -23.74 -25.14 -10.55
CA GLN A 147 -24.90 -25.38 -11.41
C GLN A 147 -24.56 -26.53 -12.34
#